data_AF-A0A6A7MVS4-F1
#
_entry.id   AF-A0A6A7MVS4-F1
#
_cell.length_a   1.000
_cell.length_b   1.000
_cell.length_c   1.000
_cell.angle_alpha   90.00
_cell.angle_beta   90.00
_cell.angle_gamma   90.00
#
_symmetry.space_group_name_H-M   'P 1'
#
loop_
_entity.id
_entity.type
_entity.pdbx_description
1 polymer ?
#
loop_
_entity_poly.entity_id
_entity_poly.type
_entity_poly.pdbx_seq_one_letter_code
_entity_poly.pdbx_strand_id
1 'polypeptide(L)'
;MRYPKPQKGNPHKLTIDQHIFPNACISRFAGENGTVQVRRKSGEPDLWLTPKNSYFCARRLWDQKAEAVFMKAIEDRYQDVARNIVAGTVTTLDVEMTEAVTDLYLLWTLRHQRYLNPLPDIRINMVAPEREMSVDTQEILESNGYLFAAQDNTIPSRFMTGIRFVIEMDRERQRMAGKRWGILTSTEAEFLVPDNFSAYSVLPLSPTIALVEGHADQRIGFKQVADINGQAVHGCRRYYFARDITRCPILKHGILDGLF
;
A
#
# COMPACT_ATOMS: atom_id res chain seq x y z
N MET A 1 -11.67 -6.38 13.82
CA MET A 1 -11.10 -7.72 13.56
C MET A 1 -10.12 -8.08 14.67
N ARG A 2 -10.27 -9.27 15.25
CA ARG A 2 -9.31 -9.84 16.19
C ARG A 2 -8.23 -10.53 15.34
N TYR A 3 -6.98 -10.12 15.45
CA TYR A 3 -5.86 -10.74 14.73
C TYR A 3 -5.17 -11.78 15.64
N PRO A 4 -4.58 -12.85 15.08
CA PRO A 4 -3.86 -13.84 15.87
C PRO A 4 -2.57 -13.20 16.41
N LYS A 5 -2.51 -12.98 17.72
CA LYS A 5 -1.33 -12.40 18.38
C LYS A 5 -0.25 -13.47 18.48
N PRO A 6 1.00 -13.18 18.07
CA PRO A 6 2.12 -14.06 18.34
C PRO A 6 2.32 -14.29 19.84
N GLN A 7 3.11 -15.30 20.20
CA GLN A 7 3.56 -15.55 21.55
C GLN A 7 4.17 -14.30 22.19
N LYS A 8 4.14 -14.24 23.53
CA LYS A 8 4.69 -13.10 24.28
C LYS A 8 6.16 -12.90 23.88
N GLY A 9 6.47 -11.68 23.43
CA GLY A 9 7.82 -11.32 22.96
C GLY A 9 8.06 -11.58 21.47
N ASN A 10 7.12 -12.20 20.76
CA ASN A 10 7.21 -12.53 19.32
C ASN A 10 8.56 -13.19 18.97
N PRO A 11 8.88 -14.36 19.57
CA PRO A 11 10.21 -14.97 19.49
C PRO A 11 10.64 -15.26 18.04
N HIS A 12 9.66 -15.56 17.18
CA HIS A 12 9.86 -15.87 15.76
C HIS A 12 9.77 -14.65 14.84
N LYS A 13 9.70 -13.45 15.42
CA LYS A 13 9.75 -12.14 14.72
C LYS A 13 8.73 -12.01 13.59
N LEU A 14 7.54 -12.58 13.77
CA LEU A 14 6.47 -12.47 12.80
C LEU A 14 6.00 -11.00 12.70
N THR A 15 5.84 -10.48 11.49
CA THR A 15 5.39 -9.10 11.28
C THR A 15 3.94 -8.98 11.77
N ILE A 16 3.70 -8.01 12.66
CA ILE A 16 2.37 -7.75 13.23
C ILE A 16 1.68 -6.64 12.47
N ASP A 17 2.27 -5.45 12.50
CA ASP A 17 1.80 -4.28 11.77
C ASP A 17 2.42 -4.32 10.36
N GLN A 18 1.58 -4.60 9.37
CA GLN A 18 1.96 -4.75 7.97
C GLN A 18 1.45 -3.54 7.19
N HIS A 19 2.37 -2.75 6.64
CA HIS A 19 2.04 -1.48 5.97
C HIS A 19 1.19 -1.69 4.71
N ILE A 20 0.09 -0.95 4.59
CA ILE A 20 -0.74 -0.97 3.37
C ILE A 20 -0.01 -0.23 2.25
N PHE A 21 0.42 1.00 2.53
CA PHE A 21 1.37 1.75 1.72
C PHE A 21 2.74 1.69 2.40
N PRO A 22 3.83 1.34 1.69
CA PRO A 22 5.10 1.04 2.36
C PRO A 22 5.60 2.19 3.24
N ASN A 23 6.15 1.83 4.40
CA ASN A 23 6.72 2.79 5.35
C ASN A 23 7.75 3.72 4.68
N ALA A 24 8.58 3.20 3.78
CA ALA A 24 9.58 3.98 3.05
C ALA A 24 8.93 5.03 2.13
N CYS A 25 7.78 4.72 1.53
CA CYS A 25 7.03 5.67 0.71
C CYS A 25 6.40 6.78 1.55
N ILE A 26 5.76 6.43 2.68
CA ILE A 26 5.23 7.43 3.62
C ILE A 26 6.35 8.33 4.15
N SER A 27 7.53 7.76 4.43
CA SER A 27 8.68 8.49 4.96
C SER A 27 9.17 9.61 4.05
N ARG A 28 9.00 9.51 2.73
CA ARG A 28 9.36 10.60 1.79
C ARG A 28 8.48 11.85 1.95
N PHE A 29 7.33 11.72 2.59
CA PHE A 29 6.43 12.84 2.88
C PHE A 29 6.58 13.35 4.31
N ALA A 30 7.42 12.74 5.15
CA ALA A 30 7.61 13.23 6.51
C ALA A 30 8.23 14.63 6.52
N GLY A 31 7.66 15.54 7.33
CA GLY A 31 8.24 16.85 7.58
C GLY A 31 9.46 16.78 8.50
N GLU A 32 9.96 17.95 8.91
CA GLU A 32 11.16 18.08 9.76
C GLU A 32 11.03 17.32 11.10
N ASN A 33 9.81 17.26 11.65
CA ASN A 33 9.51 16.53 12.88
C ASN A 33 9.39 15.00 12.70
N GLY A 34 9.68 14.47 11.51
CA GLY A 34 9.58 13.03 11.21
C GLY A 34 8.15 12.49 11.13
N THR A 35 7.15 13.38 10.99
CA THR A 35 5.72 13.05 10.91
C THR A 35 5.10 13.53 9.62
N VAL A 36 4.03 12.86 9.18
CA VAL A 36 3.11 13.34 8.15
C VAL A 36 1.85 13.91 8.80
N GLN A 37 1.25 14.93 8.17
CA GLN A 37 -0.07 15.41 8.54
C GLN A 37 -1.12 14.54 7.86
N VAL A 38 -1.99 13.93 8.65
CA VAL A 38 -3.04 13.00 8.21
C VAL A 38 -4.39 13.65 8.44
N ARG A 39 -5.17 13.80 7.38
CA ARG A 39 -6.57 14.21 7.46
C ARG A 39 -7.50 13.02 7.29
N ARG A 40 -8.44 12.91 8.22
CA ARG A 40 -9.42 11.82 8.25
C ARG A 40 -10.65 12.21 7.46
N LYS A 41 -11.19 11.27 6.67
CA LYS A 41 -12.42 11.49 5.90
C LYS A 41 -13.65 11.68 6.80
N SER A 42 -13.58 11.22 8.06
CA SER A 42 -14.63 11.44 9.08
C SER A 42 -14.80 12.91 9.49
N GLY A 43 -13.90 13.82 9.09
CA GLY A 43 -13.96 15.25 9.45
C GLY A 43 -13.40 15.58 10.83
N GLU A 44 -12.87 14.58 11.54
CA GLU A 44 -12.16 14.78 12.80
C GLU A 44 -10.84 15.55 12.59
N PRO A 45 -10.27 16.19 13.63
CA PRO A 45 -9.04 16.97 13.52
C PRO A 45 -7.88 16.21 12.88
N ASP A 46 -6.98 16.95 12.24
CA ASP A 46 -5.78 16.38 11.65
C ASP A 46 -4.89 15.72 12.72
N LEU A 47 -4.19 14.67 12.31
CA LEU A 47 -3.23 13.94 13.14
C LEU A 47 -1.82 14.13 12.59
N TRP A 48 -0.81 14.13 13.47
CA TRP A 48 0.60 14.10 13.09
C TRP A 48 1.19 12.76 13.47
N LEU A 49 1.43 11.91 12.47
CA LEU A 49 1.82 10.52 12.68
C LEU A 49 3.19 10.25 12.07
N THR A 50 4.02 9.49 12.77
CA THR A 50 5.26 8.94 12.18
C THR A 50 4.92 7.93 11.09
N PRO A 51 5.72 7.78 10.03
CA PRO A 51 5.52 6.78 8.97
C PRO A 51 5.32 5.33 9.48
N LYS A 52 5.95 4.97 10.60
CA LYS A 52 5.85 3.64 11.24
C LYS A 52 4.56 3.43 12.04
N ASN A 53 3.68 4.42 12.13
CA ASN A 53 2.49 4.32 12.97
C ASN A 53 1.53 3.24 12.44
N SER A 54 1.00 2.41 13.35
CA SER A 54 0.06 1.33 13.01
C SER A 54 -1.23 1.80 12.32
N TYR A 55 -1.53 3.10 12.32
CA TYR A 55 -2.63 3.70 11.57
C TYR A 55 -2.56 3.41 10.06
N PHE A 56 -1.34 3.28 9.52
CA PHE A 56 -1.08 2.96 8.11
C PHE A 56 -1.01 1.45 7.83
N CYS A 57 -1.26 0.62 8.84
CA CYS A 57 -1.01 -0.82 8.79
C CYS A 57 -2.31 -1.63 8.83
N ALA A 58 -2.27 -2.78 8.16
CA ALA A 58 -3.09 -3.93 8.48
C ALA A 58 -2.42 -4.74 9.60
N ARG A 59 -3.20 -5.42 10.45
CA ARG A 59 -2.63 -6.28 11.51
C ARG A 59 -2.75 -7.75 11.14
N ARG A 60 -1.61 -8.39 10.81
CA ARG A 60 -1.48 -9.81 10.45
C ARG A 60 -2.53 -10.28 9.45
N LEU A 61 -2.75 -9.49 8.40
CA LEU A 61 -3.74 -9.75 7.35
C LEU A 61 -3.23 -10.73 6.29
N TRP A 62 -1.92 -10.76 6.07
CA TRP A 62 -1.25 -11.75 5.23
C TRP A 62 -0.10 -12.41 5.99
N ASP A 63 0.40 -13.51 5.47
CA ASP A 63 1.40 -14.34 6.13
C ASP A 63 2.83 -13.76 6.02
N GLN A 64 3.73 -14.33 6.83
CA GLN A 64 5.12 -13.89 6.89
C GLN A 64 5.86 -14.05 5.56
N LYS A 65 5.57 -15.12 4.79
CA LYS A 65 6.22 -15.36 3.51
C LYS A 65 5.84 -14.30 2.47
N ALA A 66 4.55 -13.95 2.38
CA ALA A 66 4.14 -12.89 1.47
C ALA A 66 4.78 -11.55 1.87
N GLU A 67 4.80 -11.21 3.16
CA GLU A 67 5.38 -9.96 3.65
C GLU A 67 6.89 -9.88 3.41
N ALA A 68 7.65 -10.84 3.90
CA ALA A 68 9.11 -10.74 4.01
C ALA A 68 9.86 -11.12 2.73
N VAL A 69 9.22 -11.85 1.81
CA VAL A 69 9.86 -12.34 0.59
C VAL A 69 9.24 -11.68 -0.64
N PHE A 70 7.97 -11.97 -0.90
CA PHE A 70 7.32 -11.55 -2.14
C PHE A 70 7.13 -10.04 -2.23
N MET A 71 6.48 -9.45 -1.22
CA MET A 71 6.17 -8.02 -1.20
C MET A 71 7.42 -7.17 -0.99
N LYS A 72 8.33 -7.63 -0.13
CA LYS A 72 9.62 -6.97 0.08
C LYS A 72 10.41 -6.81 -1.22
N ALA A 73 10.47 -7.84 -2.07
CA ALA A 73 11.15 -7.77 -3.35
C ALA A 73 10.53 -6.75 -4.32
N ILE A 74 9.21 -6.56 -4.28
CA ILE A 74 8.51 -5.51 -5.03
C ILE A 74 8.88 -4.12 -4.48
N GLU A 75 8.79 -3.97 -3.16
CA GLU A 75 9.09 -2.70 -2.49
C GLU A 75 10.53 -2.26 -2.72
N ASP A 76 11.51 -3.16 -2.54
CA ASP A 76 12.94 -2.86 -2.69
C ASP A 76 13.26 -2.39 -4.12
N ARG A 77 12.77 -3.11 -5.15
CA ARG A 77 12.94 -2.69 -6.56
C ARG A 77 12.37 -1.30 -6.82
N TYR A 78 11.17 -1.02 -6.33
CA TYR A 78 10.60 0.32 -6.46
C TYR A 78 11.42 1.37 -5.70
N GLN A 79 11.89 1.05 -4.48
CA GLN A 79 12.67 2.02 -3.69
C GLN A 79 13.93 2.45 -4.43
N ASP A 80 14.58 1.54 -5.16
CA ASP A 80 15.75 1.84 -5.98
C ASP A 80 15.41 2.85 -7.10
N VAL A 81 14.34 2.59 -7.85
CA VAL A 81 13.83 3.50 -8.89
C VAL A 81 13.47 4.86 -8.29
N ALA A 82 12.71 4.87 -7.20
CA ALA A 82 12.27 6.10 -6.55
C ALA A 82 13.44 6.94 -6.02
N ARG A 83 14.49 6.31 -5.46
CA ARG A 83 15.70 7.05 -5.03
C ARG A 83 16.38 7.74 -6.22
N ASN A 84 16.48 7.07 -7.36
CA ASN A 84 17.11 7.63 -8.55
C ASN A 84 16.29 8.78 -9.17
N ILE A 85 14.96 8.68 -9.16
CA ILE A 85 14.09 9.77 -9.60
C ILE A 85 14.24 10.99 -8.68
N VAL A 86 14.22 10.81 -7.35
CA VAL A 86 14.42 11.91 -6.40
C VAL A 86 15.80 12.56 -6.57
N ALA A 87 16.84 11.76 -6.82
CA ALA A 87 18.19 12.25 -7.06
C ALA A 87 18.36 12.97 -8.42
N GLY A 88 17.34 12.91 -9.31
CA GLY A 88 17.41 13.46 -10.66
C GLY A 88 18.28 12.66 -11.62
N THR A 89 18.73 11.46 -11.24
CA THR A 89 19.52 10.58 -12.11
C THR A 89 18.64 9.83 -13.12
N VAL A 90 17.36 9.68 -12.82
CA VAL A 90 16.33 9.13 -13.71
C VAL A 90 15.29 10.21 -14.00
N THR A 91 15.19 10.63 -15.26
CA THR A 91 14.21 11.61 -15.74
C THR A 91 13.12 11.01 -16.61
N THR A 92 13.31 9.76 -17.05
CA THR A 92 12.36 8.97 -17.85
C THR A 92 12.53 7.50 -17.46
N LEU A 93 11.41 6.77 -17.38
CA LEU A 93 11.43 5.35 -17.02
C LEU A 93 11.70 4.45 -18.23
N ASP A 94 12.63 3.51 -18.07
CA ASP A 94 12.74 2.38 -18.99
C ASP A 94 11.69 1.30 -18.69
N VAL A 95 11.79 0.15 -19.36
CA VAL A 95 10.85 -0.97 -19.21
C VAL A 95 10.91 -1.56 -17.79
N GLU A 96 12.10 -1.84 -17.26
CA GLU A 96 12.24 -2.45 -15.94
C GLU A 96 11.78 -1.52 -14.82
N MET A 97 12.07 -0.21 -14.95
CA MET A 97 11.60 0.80 -14.02
C MET A 97 10.07 0.96 -14.09
N THR A 98 9.50 0.93 -15.30
CA THR A 98 8.04 0.96 -15.52
C THR A 98 7.36 -0.22 -14.85
N GLU A 99 7.93 -1.43 -14.94
CA GLU A 99 7.43 -2.63 -14.27
C GLU A 99 7.52 -2.51 -12.75
N ALA A 100 8.63 -1.98 -12.20
CA ALA A 100 8.78 -1.78 -10.76
C ALA A 100 7.75 -0.79 -10.19
N VAL A 101 7.47 0.30 -10.91
CA VAL A 101 6.42 1.27 -10.56
C VAL A 101 5.03 0.64 -10.60
N THR A 102 4.75 -0.11 -11.67
CA THR A 102 3.48 -0.81 -11.84
C THR A 102 3.25 -1.82 -10.71
N ASP A 103 4.27 -2.62 -10.39
CA ASP A 103 4.19 -3.63 -9.33
C ASP A 103 3.89 -3.02 -7.97
N LEU A 104 4.52 -1.89 -7.62
CA LEU A 104 4.21 -1.24 -6.35
C LEU A 104 2.78 -0.67 -6.34
N TYR A 105 2.35 -0.01 -7.41
CA TYR A 105 0.99 0.53 -7.50
C TYR A 105 -0.06 -0.58 -7.34
N LEU A 106 0.14 -1.71 -8.01
CA LEU A 106 -0.74 -2.87 -7.91
C LEU A 106 -0.71 -3.47 -6.50
N LEU A 107 0.47 -3.66 -5.92
CA LEU A 107 0.60 -4.18 -4.55
C LEU A 107 -0.14 -3.29 -3.53
N TRP A 108 0.02 -1.97 -3.62
CA TRP A 108 -0.68 -1.02 -2.76
C TRP A 108 -2.20 -1.15 -2.91
N THR A 109 -2.69 -1.19 -4.15
CA THR A 109 -4.11 -1.36 -4.47
C THR A 109 -4.68 -2.65 -3.88
N LEU A 110 -3.98 -3.78 -4.07
CA LEU A 110 -4.40 -5.08 -3.58
C LEU A 110 -4.38 -5.12 -2.04
N ARG A 111 -3.32 -4.62 -1.39
CA ARG A 111 -3.24 -4.54 0.08
C ARG A 111 -4.39 -3.74 0.65
N HIS A 112 -4.71 -2.60 0.05
CA HIS A 112 -5.84 -1.78 0.49
C HIS A 112 -7.18 -2.49 0.26
N GLN A 113 -7.38 -3.13 -0.89
CA GLN A 113 -8.60 -3.89 -1.17
C GLN A 113 -8.83 -5.01 -0.16
N ARG A 114 -7.77 -5.78 0.18
CA ARG A 114 -7.85 -6.86 1.18
C ARG A 114 -8.03 -6.33 2.59
N TYR A 115 -7.45 -5.18 2.91
CA TYR A 115 -7.67 -4.52 4.20
C TYR A 115 -9.15 -4.19 4.41
N LEU A 116 -9.83 -3.70 3.37
CA LEU A 116 -11.26 -3.40 3.42
C LEU A 116 -12.13 -4.65 3.35
N ASN A 117 -11.68 -5.68 2.64
CA ASN A 117 -12.43 -6.92 2.36
C ASN A 117 -11.56 -8.14 2.72
N PRO A 118 -11.36 -8.39 4.03
CA PRO A 118 -10.57 -9.52 4.51
C PRO A 118 -11.23 -10.84 4.12
N LEU A 119 -10.39 -11.86 3.88
CA LEU A 119 -10.90 -13.21 3.67
C LEU A 119 -11.28 -13.86 5.01
N PRO A 120 -12.32 -14.70 5.03
CA PRO A 120 -12.58 -15.57 6.18
C PRO A 120 -11.58 -16.73 6.24
N ASP A 121 -11.43 -17.32 7.42
CA ASP A 121 -10.70 -18.59 7.57
C ASP A 121 -11.43 -19.70 6.80
N ILE A 122 -10.67 -20.67 6.26
CA ILE A 122 -11.24 -21.78 5.48
C ILE A 122 -11.31 -23.02 6.36
N ARG A 123 -12.50 -23.57 6.56
CA ARG A 123 -12.67 -24.84 7.28
C ARG A 123 -12.48 -26.03 6.34
N ILE A 124 -11.61 -26.96 6.73
CA ILE A 124 -11.44 -28.25 6.06
C ILE A 124 -12.42 -29.24 6.70
N ASN A 125 -13.30 -29.82 5.90
CA ASN A 125 -14.27 -30.82 6.36
C ASN A 125 -13.68 -32.23 6.24
N MET A 126 -14.15 -33.15 7.09
CA MET A 126 -13.88 -34.59 7.03
C MET A 126 -12.40 -34.99 7.19
N VAL A 127 -11.58 -34.15 7.82
CA VAL A 127 -10.19 -34.46 8.19
C VAL A 127 -10.07 -34.29 9.70
N ALA A 128 -9.56 -35.31 10.40
CA ALA A 128 -9.13 -35.18 11.78
C ALA A 128 -7.63 -34.85 11.79
N PRO A 129 -7.16 -33.91 12.61
CA PRO A 129 -5.73 -33.67 12.73
C PRO A 129 -5.06 -34.92 13.30
N GLU A 130 -4.01 -35.40 12.62
CA GLU A 130 -3.23 -36.58 13.07
C GLU A 130 -2.56 -36.34 14.44
N ARG A 131 -2.20 -35.07 14.71
CA ARG A 131 -1.58 -34.64 15.96
C ARG A 131 -1.95 -33.19 16.29
N GLU A 132 -1.97 -32.87 17.58
CA GLU A 132 -2.08 -31.48 18.03
C GLU A 132 -0.80 -30.70 17.68
N MET A 133 -0.98 -29.48 17.19
CA MET A 133 0.13 -28.57 16.87
C MET A 133 0.18 -27.45 17.90
N SER A 134 1.31 -27.34 18.61
CA SER A 134 1.53 -26.25 19.56
C SER A 134 1.57 -24.88 18.85
N VAL A 135 1.29 -23.80 19.58
CA VAL A 135 1.40 -22.44 19.03
C VAL A 135 2.83 -22.12 18.59
N ASP A 136 3.83 -22.59 19.33
CA ASP A 136 5.25 -22.40 18.97
C ASP A 136 5.56 -23.07 17.63
N THR A 137 5.11 -24.32 17.44
CA THR A 137 5.28 -25.04 16.16
C THR A 137 4.58 -24.31 15.01
N GLN A 138 3.37 -23.79 15.23
CA GLN A 138 2.65 -22.99 14.24
C GLN A 138 3.45 -21.74 13.84
N GLU A 139 3.98 -21.00 14.81
CA GLU A 139 4.77 -19.79 14.54
C GLU A 139 6.10 -20.10 13.83
N ILE A 140 6.78 -21.20 14.20
CA ILE A 140 7.99 -21.70 13.50
C ILE A 140 7.65 -22.06 12.05
N LEU A 141 6.54 -22.76 11.81
CA LEU A 141 6.13 -23.13 10.46
C LEU A 141 5.88 -21.87 9.62
N GLU A 142 5.12 -20.92 10.14
CA GLU A 142 4.85 -19.66 9.42
C GLU A 142 6.11 -18.83 9.19
N SER A 143 7.01 -18.72 10.17
CA SER A 143 8.26 -17.97 10.01
C SER A 143 9.15 -18.56 8.92
N ASN A 144 9.05 -19.87 8.70
CA ASN A 144 9.73 -20.59 7.62
C ASN A 144 8.91 -20.66 6.32
N GLY A 145 7.75 -20.01 6.27
CA GLY A 145 6.90 -19.90 5.08
C GLY A 145 6.06 -21.13 4.76
N TYR A 146 5.84 -22.00 5.75
CA TYR A 146 4.89 -23.11 5.65
C TYR A 146 3.48 -22.69 6.04
N LEU A 147 2.52 -23.31 5.37
CA LEU A 147 1.10 -23.19 5.69
C LEU A 147 0.71 -24.35 6.61
N PHE A 148 -0.26 -24.11 7.47
CA PHE A 148 -0.81 -25.14 8.35
C PHE A 148 -2.31 -24.94 8.56
N ALA A 149 -2.98 -26.02 8.93
CA ALA A 149 -4.32 -25.96 9.53
C ALA A 149 -4.17 -25.84 11.05
N ALA A 150 -4.99 -24.97 11.65
CA ALA A 150 -5.14 -24.86 13.09
C ALA A 150 -5.86 -26.09 13.66
N GLN A 151 -5.85 -26.21 14.99
CA GLN A 151 -6.40 -27.37 15.70
C GLN A 151 -7.91 -27.59 15.46
N ASP A 152 -8.64 -26.54 15.10
CA ASP A 152 -10.07 -26.59 14.76
C ASP A 152 -10.34 -26.92 13.28
N ASN A 153 -9.32 -27.43 12.57
CA ASN A 153 -9.33 -27.72 11.13
C ASN A 153 -9.58 -26.49 10.25
N THR A 154 -9.23 -25.29 10.71
CA THR A 154 -9.27 -24.08 9.89
C THR A 154 -7.89 -23.76 9.32
N ILE A 155 -7.84 -23.35 8.05
CA ILE A 155 -6.68 -22.67 7.48
C ILE A 155 -6.87 -21.18 7.76
N PRO A 156 -5.95 -20.55 8.51
CA PRO A 156 -6.03 -19.12 8.75
C PRO A 156 -5.99 -18.32 7.45
N SER A 157 -6.89 -17.34 7.34
CA SER A 157 -7.13 -16.58 6.12
C SER A 157 -5.91 -15.85 5.60
N ARG A 158 -4.97 -15.47 6.48
CA ARG A 158 -3.70 -14.81 6.12
C ARG A 158 -2.86 -15.59 5.11
N PHE A 159 -2.89 -16.92 5.16
CA PHE A 159 -2.22 -17.76 4.17
C PHE A 159 -2.88 -17.66 2.80
N MET A 160 -4.21 -17.68 2.78
CA MET A 160 -4.98 -17.53 1.55
C MET A 160 -4.86 -16.12 0.98
N THR A 161 -4.78 -15.09 1.83
CA THR A 161 -4.50 -13.72 1.41
C THR A 161 -3.13 -13.64 0.72
N GLY A 162 -2.08 -14.24 1.30
CA GLY A 162 -0.76 -14.32 0.68
C GLY A 162 -0.77 -14.97 -0.70
N ILE A 163 -1.43 -16.13 -0.84
CA ILE A 163 -1.60 -16.83 -2.13
C ILE A 163 -2.36 -15.95 -3.14
N ARG A 164 -3.47 -15.32 -2.70
CA ARG A 164 -4.26 -14.45 -3.58
C ARG A 164 -3.46 -13.28 -4.11
N PHE A 165 -2.57 -12.68 -3.32
CA PHE A 165 -1.73 -11.59 -3.82
C PHE A 165 -0.87 -12.02 -5.00
N VAL A 166 -0.28 -13.22 -4.97
CA VAL A 166 0.53 -13.71 -6.11
C VAL A 166 -0.34 -13.86 -7.36
N ILE A 167 -1.49 -14.53 -7.23
CA ILE A 167 -2.41 -14.77 -8.37
C ILE A 167 -3.01 -13.46 -8.91
N GLU A 168 -3.44 -12.57 -8.02
CA GLU A 168 -4.04 -11.27 -8.39
C GLU A 168 -2.97 -10.36 -9.02
N MET A 169 -1.73 -10.34 -8.51
CA MET A 169 -0.63 -9.58 -9.11
C MET A 169 -0.36 -10.01 -10.55
N ASP A 170 -0.28 -11.30 -10.85
CA ASP A 170 -0.01 -11.76 -12.22
C ASP A 170 -1.12 -11.37 -13.19
N ARG A 171 -2.39 -11.43 -12.77
CA ARG A 171 -3.52 -10.97 -13.56
C ARG A 171 -3.49 -9.46 -13.79
N GLU A 172 -3.20 -8.69 -12.75
CA GLU A 172 -3.18 -7.23 -12.83
C GLU A 172 -1.98 -6.71 -13.64
N ARG A 173 -0.84 -7.40 -13.60
CA ARG A 173 0.31 -7.14 -14.49
C ARG A 173 -0.08 -7.29 -15.96
N GLN A 174 -0.81 -8.35 -16.30
CA GLN A 174 -1.32 -8.53 -17.67
C GLN A 174 -2.27 -7.40 -18.08
N ARG A 175 -3.14 -6.94 -17.18
CA ARG A 175 -4.03 -5.79 -17.43
C ARG A 175 -3.25 -4.48 -17.65
N MET A 176 -2.10 -4.34 -17.02
CA MET A 176 -1.25 -3.14 -17.12
C MET A 176 -0.15 -3.26 -18.20
N ALA A 177 -0.10 -4.37 -18.95
CA ALA A 177 0.93 -4.61 -19.95
C ALA A 177 0.93 -3.52 -21.03
N GLY A 178 2.13 -3.02 -21.36
CA GLY A 178 2.33 -1.98 -22.38
C GLY A 178 1.97 -0.56 -21.94
N LYS A 179 1.39 -0.37 -20.74
CA LYS A 179 1.15 0.95 -20.18
C LYS A 179 2.46 1.61 -19.74
N ARG A 180 2.48 2.94 -19.76
CA ARG A 180 3.66 3.75 -19.41
C ARG A 180 3.30 4.72 -18.31
N TRP A 181 4.29 5.06 -17.49
CA TRP A 181 4.18 6.02 -16.41
C TRP A 181 5.03 7.25 -16.74
N GLY A 182 4.44 8.43 -16.59
CA GLY A 182 5.16 9.71 -16.68
C GLY A 182 5.58 10.19 -15.31
N ILE A 183 6.79 10.74 -15.22
CA ILE A 183 7.31 11.44 -14.05
C ILE A 183 6.79 12.88 -14.08
N LEU A 184 5.83 13.16 -13.21
CA LEU A 184 5.28 14.51 -13.04
C LEU A 184 5.98 15.21 -11.89
N THR A 185 6.55 16.38 -12.15
CA THR A 185 7.21 17.21 -11.14
C THR A 185 6.47 18.52 -10.93
N SER A 186 6.47 19.06 -9.70
CA SER A 186 5.94 20.40 -9.43
C SER A 186 6.86 21.19 -8.51
N THR A 187 6.90 22.50 -8.71
CA THR A 187 7.60 23.45 -7.84
C THR A 187 6.65 24.41 -7.13
N GLU A 188 5.37 24.40 -7.51
CA GLU A 188 4.38 25.38 -7.06
C GLU A 188 3.44 24.82 -5.99
N ALA A 189 3.29 23.49 -5.94
CA ALA A 189 2.32 22.80 -5.10
C ALA A 189 2.81 21.39 -4.76
N GLU A 190 2.22 20.80 -3.72
CA GLU A 190 2.55 19.46 -3.26
C GLU A 190 1.44 18.44 -3.50
N PHE A 191 1.82 17.19 -3.76
CA PHE A 191 0.92 16.05 -3.91
C PHE A 191 0.48 15.49 -2.55
N LEU A 192 -0.79 15.07 -2.48
CA LEU A 192 -1.34 14.28 -1.39
C LEU A 192 -1.18 12.79 -1.67
N VAL A 193 -1.19 12.00 -0.59
CA VAL A 193 -1.26 10.55 -0.64
C VAL A 193 -2.55 10.10 0.04
N PRO A 194 -3.55 9.59 -0.69
CA PRO A 194 -4.74 8.98 -0.11
C PRO A 194 -4.40 7.64 0.55
N ASP A 195 -5.34 7.02 1.25
CA ASP A 195 -5.20 5.64 1.71
C ASP A 195 -5.11 4.63 0.55
N ASN A 196 -5.65 4.99 -0.62
CA ASN A 196 -5.42 4.32 -1.90
C ASN A 196 -5.76 5.23 -3.09
N PHE A 197 -5.08 5.01 -4.21
CA PHE A 197 -5.37 5.67 -5.48
C PHE A 197 -6.17 4.83 -6.47
N SER A 198 -6.57 3.58 -6.19
CA SER A 198 -7.13 2.60 -7.18
C SER A 198 -8.13 3.06 -8.25
N ALA A 199 -8.86 4.16 -8.05
CA ALA A 199 -9.73 4.74 -9.09
C ALA A 199 -8.93 5.46 -10.21
N TYR A 200 -7.68 5.82 -9.93
CA TYR A 200 -6.76 6.55 -10.78
C TYR A 200 -5.37 5.90 -10.70
N SER A 201 -4.72 5.68 -11.83
CA SER A 201 -3.37 5.11 -11.89
C SER A 201 -2.31 6.17 -11.53
N VAL A 202 -2.31 6.60 -10.27
CA VAL A 202 -1.41 7.62 -9.71
C VAL A 202 -0.63 7.03 -8.53
N LEU A 203 0.67 7.25 -8.51
CA LEU A 203 1.55 6.86 -7.42
C LEU A 203 2.40 8.06 -6.97
N PRO A 204 1.99 8.76 -5.90
CA PRO A 204 2.81 9.82 -5.32
C PRO A 204 4.14 9.25 -4.82
N LEU A 205 5.24 9.90 -5.21
CA LEU A 205 6.59 9.46 -4.91
C LEU A 205 7.22 10.35 -3.84
N SER A 206 7.02 11.67 -3.94
CA SER A 206 7.44 12.66 -2.94
C SER A 206 6.47 13.84 -2.95
N PRO A 207 6.58 14.82 -2.03
CA PRO A 207 5.71 15.98 -2.04
C PRO A 207 5.66 16.69 -3.40
N THR A 208 6.73 16.67 -4.19
CA THR A 208 6.83 17.39 -5.46
C THR A 208 6.92 16.49 -6.69
N ILE A 209 6.78 15.18 -6.52
CA ILE A 209 6.90 14.20 -7.62
C ILE A 209 5.80 13.15 -7.51
N ALA A 210 5.07 12.93 -8.60
CA ALA A 210 4.12 11.83 -8.75
C ALA A 210 4.37 11.08 -10.05
N LEU A 211 4.11 9.77 -10.03
CA LEU A 211 4.12 8.92 -11.21
C LEU A 211 2.67 8.74 -11.66
N VAL A 212 2.38 9.01 -12.93
CA VAL A 212 1.01 8.93 -13.46
C VAL A 212 0.99 8.13 -14.76
N GLU A 213 0.15 7.09 -14.80
CA GLU A 213 0.00 6.25 -15.99
C GLU A 213 -0.66 7.03 -17.13
N GLY A 214 -0.18 6.81 -18.35
CA GLY A 214 -0.72 7.45 -19.56
C GLY A 214 -0.25 8.90 -19.77
N HIS A 215 0.60 9.43 -18.89
CA HIS A 215 1.19 10.76 -19.04
C HIS A 215 2.63 10.70 -19.56
N ALA A 216 3.05 11.75 -20.26
CA ALA A 216 4.46 11.99 -20.55
C ALA A 216 5.16 12.60 -19.32
N ASP A 217 6.49 12.47 -19.28
CA ASP A 217 7.31 13.18 -18.30
C ASP A 217 7.16 14.69 -18.49
N GLN A 218 6.79 15.41 -17.44
CA GLN A 218 6.58 16.86 -17.54
C GLN A 218 6.59 17.55 -16.17
N ARG A 219 6.83 18.86 -16.20
CA ARG A 219 6.60 19.75 -15.07
C ARG A 219 5.16 20.23 -15.11
N ILE A 220 4.45 20.11 -14.00
CA ILE A 220 3.05 20.51 -13.87
C ILE A 220 2.88 21.63 -12.85
N GLY A 221 1.97 22.55 -13.18
CA GLY A 221 1.68 23.74 -12.37
C GLY A 221 0.62 23.47 -11.29
N PHE A 222 0.33 24.50 -10.50
CA PHE A 222 -0.61 24.47 -9.38
C PHE A 222 -1.97 23.82 -9.72
N LYS A 223 -2.58 24.19 -10.85
CA LYS A 223 -3.92 23.69 -11.24
C LYS A 223 -3.94 22.19 -11.50
N GLN A 224 -2.91 21.66 -12.13
CA GLN A 224 -2.81 20.22 -12.44
C GLN A 224 -2.55 19.41 -11.17
N VAL A 225 -1.71 19.92 -10.26
CA VAL A 225 -1.54 19.32 -8.92
C VAL A 225 -2.86 19.34 -8.16
N ALA A 226 -3.60 20.46 -8.22
CA ALA A 226 -4.90 20.59 -7.56
C ALA A 226 -5.95 19.58 -8.06
N ASP A 227 -5.94 19.27 -9.35
CA ASP A 227 -6.82 18.27 -9.96
C ASP A 227 -6.48 16.85 -9.46
N ILE A 228 -5.20 16.45 -9.52
CA ILE A 228 -4.73 15.15 -9.01
C ILE A 228 -5.04 14.99 -7.51
N ASN A 229 -4.81 16.04 -6.72
CA ASN A 229 -5.15 16.06 -5.30
C ASN A 229 -6.67 16.00 -5.07
N GLY A 230 -7.47 16.64 -5.93
CA GLY A 230 -8.93 16.53 -5.93
C GLY A 230 -9.40 15.10 -6.09
N GLN A 231 -8.83 14.40 -7.07
CA GLN A 231 -9.06 12.97 -7.32
C GLN A 231 -8.65 12.10 -6.11
N ALA A 232 -7.51 12.40 -5.48
CA ALA A 232 -7.05 11.73 -4.26
C ALA A 232 -8.08 11.84 -3.12
N VAL A 233 -8.55 13.06 -2.85
CA VAL A 233 -9.51 13.33 -1.77
C VAL A 233 -10.87 12.71 -2.06
N HIS A 234 -11.32 12.77 -3.32
CA HIS A 234 -12.57 12.15 -3.75
C HIS A 234 -12.52 10.62 -3.57
N GLY A 235 -11.45 9.99 -4.07
CA GLY A 235 -11.29 8.53 -4.12
C GLY A 235 -10.88 7.87 -2.79
N CYS A 236 -10.28 8.60 -1.85
CA CYS A 236 -9.86 8.04 -0.56
C CYS A 236 -11.05 7.50 0.25
N ARG A 237 -10.86 6.49 1.10
CA ARG A 237 -11.93 5.93 1.94
C ARG A 237 -11.86 6.39 3.39
N ARG A 238 -10.66 6.51 3.96
CA ARG A 238 -10.43 6.69 5.39
C ARG A 238 -9.61 7.94 5.68
N TYR A 239 -8.54 8.15 4.94
CA TYR A 239 -7.64 9.28 5.16
C TYR A 239 -6.88 9.64 3.88
N TYR A 240 -6.27 10.82 3.92
CA TYR A 240 -5.15 11.20 3.07
C TYR A 240 -4.11 11.92 3.92
N PHE A 241 -2.86 11.93 3.47
CA PHE A 241 -1.77 12.58 4.17
C PHE A 241 -0.86 13.35 3.22
N ALA A 242 -0.10 14.28 3.78
CA ALA A 242 0.99 14.98 3.12
C ALA A 242 2.03 15.41 4.16
N ARG A 243 3.11 16.03 3.68
CA ARG A 243 4.04 16.76 4.55
C ARG A 243 3.34 17.89 5.27
N ASP A 244 2.62 18.70 4.50
CA ASP A 244 1.80 19.82 4.95
C ASP A 244 0.62 19.97 4.00
N ILE A 245 -0.59 19.71 4.48
CA ILE A 245 -1.81 19.74 3.67
C ILE A 245 -2.11 21.16 3.17
N THR A 246 -1.63 22.21 3.84
CA THR A 246 -1.83 23.59 3.38
C THR A 246 -1.07 23.90 2.09
N ARG A 247 -0.03 23.11 1.76
CA ARG A 247 0.74 23.20 0.52
C ARG A 247 0.16 22.34 -0.61
N CYS A 248 -0.90 21.60 -0.33
CA CYS A 248 -1.56 20.71 -1.27
C CYS A 248 -2.87 21.34 -1.73
N PRO A 249 -2.90 22.03 -2.88
CA PRO A 249 -4.16 22.56 -3.40
C PRO A 249 -5.09 21.40 -3.76
N ILE A 250 -6.39 21.59 -3.56
CA ILE A 250 -7.42 20.57 -3.83
C ILE A 250 -8.50 21.23 -4.68
N LEU A 251 -8.65 20.76 -5.91
CA LEU A 251 -9.78 21.15 -6.74
C LEU A 251 -11.02 20.39 -6.27
N LYS A 252 -12.03 21.12 -5.81
CA LYS A 252 -13.33 20.51 -5.47
C LYS A 252 -14.09 20.28 -6.77
N HIS A 253 -14.22 19.02 -7.19
CA HIS A 253 -15.22 18.67 -8.19
C HIS A 253 -16.59 18.89 -7.55
N GLY A 254 -17.27 19.98 -7.93
CA GLY A 254 -18.66 20.19 -7.56
C GLY A 254 -19.46 19.01 -8.07
N ILE A 255 -20.14 18.34 -7.16
CA ILE A 255 -21.03 17.25 -7.51
C ILE A 255 -22.16 17.84 -8.36
N LEU A 256 -22.23 17.49 -9.65
CA LEU A 256 -23.45 17.61 -10.45
C LEU A 256 -24.40 16.45 -10.08
N ASP A 257 -24.80 16.38 -8.81
CA ASP A 257 -25.94 15.55 -8.39
C ASP A 257 -27.18 16.38 -8.74
N GLY A 258 -27.76 16.15 -9.92
CA GLY A 258 -29.00 16.84 -10.29
C GLY A 258 -29.38 16.90 -11.76
N LEU A 259 -28.63 16.29 -12.68
CA LEU A 259 -29.04 16.19 -14.08
C LEU A 259 -28.58 14.85 -14.65
N PHE A 260 -29.34 13.78 -14.38
CA PHE A 260 -29.73 12.70 -15.30
C PHE A 260 -30.77 11.81 -14.60
#